data_AF-A0A7K7M9T3-F1
#
_entry.id   AF-A0A7K7M9T3-F1
#
_cell.length_a   1.000
_cell.length_b   1.000
_cell.length_c   1.000
_cell.angle_alpha   90.00
_cell.angle_beta   90.00
_cell.angle_gamma   90.00
#
_symmetry.space_group_name_H-M   'P 1'
#
loop_
_entity.id
_entity.type
_entity.pdbx_description
1 polymer ?
#
loop_
_entity_poly.entity_id
_entity_poly.type
_entity_poly.pdbx_seq_one_letter_code
_entity_poly.pdbx_strand_id
1 'polypeptide(L)'
;MGALQPGLPAPTMIPHGWDIIVIDLKDCFFTIFLHPHDTQLFAFTACNSHETFHQNARALHQQFQIPLNDAQGIVCACPQCSHHGPGLG
;
A
#
# COMPACT_ATOMS: atom_id res chain seq x y z
N MET A 1 -19.31 -26.38 -16.69
CA MET A 1 -18.67 -25.06 -16.82
C MET A 1 -19.36 -24.13 -15.84
N GLY A 2 -18.62 -23.58 -14.87
CA GLY A 2 -19.20 -22.72 -13.82
C GLY A 2 -19.59 -21.33 -14.36
N ALA A 3 -20.43 -20.62 -13.61
CA ALA A 3 -20.82 -19.25 -13.96
C ALA A 3 -19.62 -18.30 -13.89
N LEU A 4 -19.53 -17.38 -14.85
CA LEU A 4 -18.55 -16.29 -14.83
C LEU A 4 -18.93 -15.27 -13.76
N GLN A 5 -17.96 -14.76 -13.01
CA GLN A 5 -18.20 -13.67 -12.06
C GLN A 5 -18.60 -12.39 -12.83
N PRO A 6 -19.77 -11.79 -12.53
CA PRO A 6 -20.16 -10.52 -13.12
C PRO A 6 -19.15 -9.42 -12.76
N GLY A 7 -18.64 -8.69 -13.76
CA GLY A 7 -17.72 -7.55 -13.56
C GLY A 7 -16.26 -7.80 -13.94
N LEU A 8 -15.87 -9.04 -14.24
CA LEU A 8 -14.55 -9.34 -14.82
C LEU A 8 -14.65 -9.55 -16.33
N PRO A 9 -13.64 -9.13 -17.12
CA PRO A 9 -13.60 -9.44 -18.54
C PRO A 9 -13.56 -10.96 -18.71
N ALA A 10 -14.33 -11.48 -19.67
CA ALA A 10 -14.31 -12.90 -19.97
C ALA A 10 -12.87 -13.35 -20.30
N PRO A 11 -12.41 -14.53 -19.86
CA PRO A 11 -11.06 -15.01 -20.17
C PRO A 11 -10.75 -15.07 -21.68
N THR A 12 -11.80 -15.16 -22.50
CA THR A 12 -11.73 -15.08 -23.97
C THR A 12 -11.44 -13.69 -24.52
N MET A 13 -11.41 -12.64 -23.70
CA MET A 13 -11.01 -11.28 -24.07
C MET A 13 -9.49 -11.05 -24.03
N ILE A 14 -8.70 -12.03 -23.55
CA ILE A 14 -7.24 -11.94 -23.60
C ILE A 14 -6.81 -12.12 -25.06
N PRO A 15 -6.10 -11.16 -25.69
CA PRO A 15 -5.72 -11.26 -27.09
C PRO A 15 -4.83 -12.47 -27.36
N HIS A 16 -5.08 -13.16 -28.48
CA HIS A 16 -4.23 -14.25 -28.92
C HIS A 16 -2.80 -13.75 -29.22
N GLY A 17 -1.79 -14.42 -28.65
CA GLY A 17 -0.38 -14.11 -28.86
C GLY A 17 0.30 -13.30 -27.75
N TRP A 18 -0.42 -12.98 -26.66
CA TRP A 18 0.19 -12.38 -25.47
C TRP A 18 0.82 -13.46 -24.59
N ASP A 19 2.01 -13.18 -24.04
CA ASP A 19 2.62 -14.03 -23.02
C ASP A 19 1.81 -13.91 -21.71
N ILE A 20 1.12 -14.99 -21.33
CA ILE A 20 0.30 -15.01 -20.12
C ILE A 20 1.11 -15.66 -18.99
N ILE A 21 1.27 -14.94 -17.88
CA ILE A 21 1.83 -15.47 -16.64
C ILE A 21 0.67 -15.71 -15.67
N VAL A 22 0.45 -16.96 -15.26
CA VAL A 22 -0.56 -17.33 -14.26
C VAL A 22 0.14 -17.50 -12.92
N ILE A 23 -0.25 -16.68 -11.94
CA ILE A 23 0.35 -16.67 -10.61
C ILE A 23 -0.72 -17.06 -9.59
N ASP A 24 -0.47 -18.13 -8.82
CA ASP A 24 -1.34 -18.51 -7.70
C ASP A 24 -1.04 -17.62 -6.49
N LEU A 25 -2.04 -16.84 -6.05
CA LEU A 25 -1.90 -15.89 -4.93
C LEU A 25 -1.99 -16.56 -3.55
N LYS A 26 -2.26 -17.88 -3.49
CA LYS A 26 -2.60 -18.55 -2.23
C LYS A 26 -1.50 -18.47 -1.15
N ASP A 27 -0.23 -18.41 -1.56
CA ASP A 27 0.93 -18.35 -0.65
C ASP A 27 1.99 -17.32 -1.06
N CYS A 28 1.69 -16.47 -2.05
CA CYS A 28 2.69 -15.53 -2.58
C CYS A 28 2.52 -14.12 -2.02
N PHE A 29 3.31 -13.82 -0.98
CA PHE A 29 3.59 -12.46 -0.56
C PHE A 29 4.60 -11.83 -1.53
N PHE A 30 4.12 -11.27 -2.63
CA PHE A 30 4.98 -10.48 -3.52
C PHE A 30 5.21 -9.09 -2.91
N THR A 31 6.48 -8.69 -2.82
CA THR A 31 6.81 -7.27 -2.67
C THR A 31 6.66 -6.63 -4.04
N ILE A 32 5.51 -6.02 -4.30
CA ILE A 32 5.31 -5.23 -5.52
C ILE A 32 6.01 -3.90 -5.26
N PHE A 33 7.14 -3.66 -5.94
CA PHE A 33 7.83 -2.38 -5.83
C PHE A 33 6.89 -1.27 -6.30
N LEU A 34 6.50 -0.41 -5.37
CA LEU A 34 5.69 0.75 -5.64
C LEU A 34 6.49 1.72 -6.51
N HIS A 35 5.92 2.05 -7.67
CA HIS A 35 6.50 3.08 -8.52
C HIS A 35 6.43 4.43 -7.78
N PRO A 36 7.48 5.26 -7.82
CA PRO A 36 7.53 6.53 -7.08
C PRO A 36 6.33 7.45 -7.33
N HIS A 37 5.70 7.35 -8.50
CA HIS A 37 4.53 8.16 -8.85
C HIS A 37 3.22 7.68 -8.20
N ASP A 38 3.13 6.39 -7.85
CA ASP A 38 1.94 5.79 -7.24
C ASP A 38 2.01 5.79 -5.69
N THR A 39 3.12 6.30 -5.15
CA THR A 39 3.37 6.42 -3.70
C THR A 39 2.29 7.24 -2.99
N GLN A 40 1.76 8.28 -3.62
CA GLN A 40 0.68 9.10 -3.04
C GLN A 40 -0.63 8.33 -2.88
N LEU A 41 -0.97 7.41 -3.79
CA LEU A 41 -2.18 6.59 -3.67
C LEU A 41 -2.07 5.62 -2.49
N PHE A 42 -0.86 5.15 -2.18
CA PHE A 42 -0.57 4.33 -1.01
C PHE A 42 -0.34 5.14 0.28
N ALA A 43 0.00 6.43 0.18
CA ALA A 43 0.13 7.32 1.33
C ALA A 43 -1.19 7.44 2.11
N PHE A 44 -2.35 7.27 1.45
CA PHE A 44 -3.64 7.18 2.11
C PHE A 44 -3.68 6.03 3.13
N THR A 45 -3.20 4.84 2.75
CA THR A 45 -3.16 3.67 3.64
C THR A 45 -2.25 3.93 4.85
N ALA A 46 -1.10 4.59 4.64
CA ALA A 46 -0.20 4.96 5.72
C ALA A 46 -0.82 5.97 6.69
N CYS A 47 -1.54 6.99 6.17
CA CYS A 47 -2.28 7.95 6.99
C CYS A 47 -3.37 7.27 7.83
N ASN A 48 -4.25 6.47 7.21
CA ASN A 48 -5.31 5.75 7.94
C ASN A 48 -4.75 4.83 9.02
N SER A 49 -3.64 4.14 8.73
CA SER A 49 -2.96 3.28 9.70
C SER A 49 -2.37 4.10 10.86
N HIS A 50 -1.84 5.30 10.61
CA HIS A 50 -1.42 6.20 11.68
C HIS A 50 -2.58 6.77 12.49
N GLU A 51 -3.70 7.15 11.86
CA GLU A 51 -4.90 7.64 12.56
C GLU A 51 -5.50 6.61 13.51
N THR A 52 -5.35 5.32 13.19
CA THR A 52 -5.90 4.22 14.00
C THR A 52 -4.96 3.75 15.12
N PHE A 53 -3.65 3.73 14.86
CA PHE A 53 -2.66 3.13 15.77
C PHE A 53 -1.63 4.11 16.33
N HIS A 54 -1.61 5.36 15.88
CA HIS A 54 -0.64 6.40 16.27
C HIS A 54 0.83 5.95 16.25
N GLN A 55 1.16 5.09 15.29
CA GLN A 55 2.51 4.56 15.08
C GLN A 55 3.52 5.66 14.71
N ASN A 56 4.78 5.50 15.13
CA ASN A 56 5.83 6.48 14.86
C ASN A 56 6.27 6.49 13.38
N ALA A 57 6.99 7.53 12.97
CA ALA A 57 7.43 7.70 11.57
C ALA A 57 8.32 6.55 11.07
N ARG A 58 9.10 5.92 11.96
CA ARG A 58 9.96 4.79 11.61
C ARG A 58 9.16 3.53 11.29
N ALA A 59 8.11 3.26 12.07
CA ALA A 59 7.19 2.17 11.82
C ALA A 59 6.46 2.36 10.48
N LEU A 60 5.99 3.58 10.20
CA LEU A 60 5.37 3.93 8.91
C LEU A 60 6.32 3.72 7.72
N HIS A 61 7.57 4.18 7.85
CA HIS A 61 8.60 3.97 6.83
C HIS A 61 8.86 2.48 6.58
N GLN A 62 8.96 1.68 7.64
CA GLN A 62 9.22 0.24 7.51
C GLN A 62 8.03 -0.52 6.93
N GLN A 63 6.82 -0.21 7.39
CA GLN A 63 5.60 -0.95 7.03
C GLN A 63 5.06 -0.59 5.65
N PHE A 64 5.14 0.69 5.26
CA PHE A 64 4.59 1.17 4.00
C PHE A 64 5.66 1.51 2.96
N GLN A 65 6.95 1.36 3.30
CA GLN A 65 8.08 1.65 2.41
C GLN A 65 8.06 3.09 1.86
N ILE A 66 7.40 4.01 2.56
CA ILE A 66 7.34 5.44 2.20
C ILE A 66 8.59 6.18 2.68
N PRO A 67 9.01 7.28 2.03
CA PRO A 67 10.15 8.08 2.50
C PRO A 67 9.97 8.53 3.96
N LEU A 68 11.06 8.56 4.73
CA LEU A 68 10.99 8.96 6.15
C LEU A 68 10.43 10.38 6.32
N ASN A 69 10.71 11.29 5.38
CA ASN A 69 10.18 12.65 5.39
C ASN A 69 8.65 12.66 5.25
N ASP A 70 8.09 11.80 4.39
CA ASP A 70 6.65 11.68 4.21
C ASP A 70 6.01 11.06 5.45
N ALA A 71 6.64 10.02 6.02
CA ALA A 71 6.21 9.42 7.28
C ALA A 71 6.22 10.43 8.44
N GLN A 72 7.22 11.30 8.52
CA GLN A 72 7.25 12.42 9.47
C GLN A 72 6.10 13.40 9.20
N GLY A 73 5.84 13.73 7.93
CA GLY A 73 4.70 14.55 7.54
C GLY A 73 3.37 14.01 8.05
N ILE A 74 3.15 12.68 7.98
CA ILE A 74 1.96 12.01 8.52
C ILE A 74 1.84 12.21 10.04
N VAL A 75 2.93 11.96 10.79
CA VAL A 75 2.93 12.10 12.25
C VAL A 75 2.75 13.56 12.68
N CYS A 76 3.39 14.50 11.97
CA CYS A 76 3.29 15.94 12.24
C CYS A 76 1.89 16.49 11.91
N ALA A 77 1.19 15.93 10.93
CA ALA A 77 -0.17 16.32 10.57
C ALA A 77 -1.22 15.79 11.56
N CYS A 78 -0.89 14.78 12.36
CA CYS A 78 -1.83 14.22 13.35
C CYS A 78 -2.00 15.16 14.54
N PRO A 79 -3.22 15.62 14.87
CA PRO A 79 -3.45 16.56 15.98
C PRO A 79 -3.17 15.96 17.37
N GLN A 80 -3.15 14.63 17.48
CA GLN A 80 -2.83 13.93 18.72
C GLN A 80 -1.33 13.68 18.90
N CYS A 81 -0.59 13.52 17.79
CA CYS A 81 0.83 13.23 17.81
C CYS A 81 1.71 14.48 17.59
N SER A 82 1.20 15.55 16.98
CA SER A 82 1.94 16.77 16.66
C SER A 82 2.55 17.48 17.88
N HIS A 83 1.94 17.31 19.06
CA HIS A 83 2.41 17.89 20.32
C HIS A 83 3.44 17.02 21.06
N HIS A 84 3.56 15.75 20.69
CA HIS A 84 4.66 14.90 21.13
C HIS A 84 5.80 15.13 20.13
N GLY A 85 6.79 15.96 20.50
CA GLY A 85 8.05 16.06 19.76
C GLY A 85 8.66 14.67 19.53
N PRO A 86 9.69 14.54 18.65
CA PRO A 86 10.21 13.24 18.25
C PRO A 86 10.74 12.49 19.47
N GLY A 87 9.90 11.65 20.07
CA GLY A 87 10.20 10.81 21.19
C GLY A 87 11.15 9.73 20.70
N LEU A 88 12.41 9.83 21.11
CA LEU A 88 13.39 8.76 21.03
C LEU A 88 12.83 7.52 21.73
N GLY A 89 12.55 6.49 20.93
CA GLY A 89 12.14 5.15 21.35
C GLY A 89 12.15 4.22 20.15
#